data_AF-A0A5N5EPS3-F1
#
_entry.id   AF-A0A5N5EPS3-F1
#
_cell.length_a   1.000
_cell.length_b   1.000
_cell.length_c   1.000
_cell.angle_alpha   90.00
_cell.angle_beta   90.00
_cell.angle_gamma   90.00
#
_symmetry.space_group_name_H-M   'P 1'
#
loop_
_entity.id
_entity.type
_entity.pdbx_description
1 polymer ?
#
loop_
_entity_poly.entity_id
_entity_poly.type
_entity_poly.pdbx_seq_one_letter_code
_entity_poly.pdbx_strand_id
1 'polypeptide(L)'
;MERASRFIGQENLRMTMKTGTAEGAFPFMTAVWKDPAARSYFARGAVSDTSGYVILPRSCWDKVGNIQGSRTIAPGPDTVAIVEASVEGGSAHRRSLARLLTHTAQKVAKAAGCSDDELGEPAALFAPDAPRTAVPHNLCGLKGFSLPKAALVEGVAEPGHEQLNEAPHTWACDVDLDGTDNARISITATTDNTILDAALREEKEFKKLPGASGSVVSTNEAVLQCAEGKVYFAANWSTEYEGVLLDHTRNRQPSYSEVRRATFQNFLHAAAASRNCPQVAMPR
;
A
#
# COMPACT_ATOMS: atom_id res chain seq x y z
N MET A 1 -11.10 19.11 -6.09
CA MET A 1 -10.80 20.06 -7.20
C MET A 1 -10.14 19.24 -8.28
N GLU A 2 -10.69 19.13 -9.49
CA GLU A 2 -10.05 18.40 -10.59
C GLU A 2 -9.36 19.39 -11.53
N ARG A 3 -8.06 19.22 -11.78
CA ARG A 3 -7.34 19.98 -12.81
C ARG A 3 -6.66 19.02 -13.77
N ALA A 4 -6.99 19.15 -15.05
CA ALA A 4 -6.28 18.53 -16.15
C ALA A 4 -5.37 19.56 -16.82
N SER A 5 -4.11 19.23 -17.10
CA SER A 5 -3.20 20.08 -17.87
C SER A 5 -2.44 19.27 -18.90
N ARG A 6 -2.23 19.89 -20.07
CA ARG A 6 -1.37 19.38 -21.16
C ARG A 6 -0.01 20.06 -21.05
N PHE A 7 1.07 19.31 -21.21
CA PHE A 7 2.42 19.88 -21.22
C PHE A 7 2.77 20.41 -22.62
N ILE A 8 3.38 21.60 -22.67
CA ILE A 8 3.83 22.20 -23.93
C ILE A 8 4.93 21.31 -24.53
N GLY A 9 4.70 20.79 -25.74
CA GLY A 9 5.65 19.94 -26.47
C GLY A 9 5.34 18.44 -26.46
N GLN A 10 4.30 17.98 -25.76
CA GLN A 10 3.81 16.60 -25.85
C GLN A 10 2.28 16.59 -25.94
N GLU A 11 1.76 16.44 -27.16
CA GLU A 11 0.32 16.62 -27.45
C GLU A 11 -0.61 15.62 -26.72
N ASN A 12 -0.05 14.52 -26.20
CA ASN A 12 -0.81 13.43 -25.60
C ASN A 12 -0.64 13.25 -24.09
N LEU A 13 0.25 14.01 -23.43
CA LEU A 13 0.46 13.85 -21.98
C LEU A 13 -0.58 14.66 -21.20
N ARG A 14 -1.49 13.95 -20.53
CA ARG A 14 -2.53 14.54 -19.68
C ARG A 14 -2.27 14.17 -18.23
N MET A 15 -2.11 15.17 -17.38
CA MET A 15 -2.06 14.97 -15.94
C MET A 15 -3.35 15.43 -15.29
N THR A 16 -3.96 14.58 -14.49
CA THR A 16 -5.17 14.88 -13.72
C THR A 16 -4.80 14.86 -12.24
N MET A 17 -5.13 15.93 -11.52
CA MET A 17 -5.00 15.98 -10.06
C MET A 17 -6.37 16.15 -9.42
N LYS A 18 -6.62 15.42 -8.34
CA LYS A 18 -7.86 15.57 -7.57
C LYS A 18 -7.63 15.41 -6.06
N THR A 19 -8.55 16.00 -5.31
CA THR A 19 -8.74 15.73 -3.89
C THR A 19 -9.67 14.54 -3.75
N GLY A 20 -9.38 13.65 -2.82
CA GLY A 20 -10.16 12.45 -2.59
C GLY A 20 -10.18 12.07 -1.12
N THR A 21 -10.93 11.02 -0.84
CA THR A 21 -10.95 10.33 0.44
C THR A 21 -10.64 8.86 0.18
N ALA A 22 -9.88 8.24 1.08
CA ALA A 22 -9.51 6.83 0.97
C ALA A 22 -9.62 6.13 2.33
N GLU A 23 -9.97 4.85 2.33
CA GLU A 23 -10.18 4.06 3.56
C GLU A 23 -8.87 3.39 4.02
N GLY A 24 -8.63 3.39 5.33
CA GLY A 24 -7.57 2.61 5.95
C GLY A 24 -6.16 2.87 5.42
N ALA A 25 -5.38 1.80 5.34
CA ALA A 25 -4.07 1.80 4.70
C ALA A 25 -4.19 1.64 3.18
N PHE A 26 -5.02 2.48 2.56
CA PHE A 26 -5.36 2.41 1.13
C PHE A 26 -4.17 2.23 0.16
N PRO A 27 -2.95 2.76 0.41
CA PRO A 27 -1.86 2.60 -0.54
C PRO A 27 -1.39 1.16 -0.70
N PHE A 28 -1.76 0.28 0.24
CA PHE A 28 -1.32 -1.11 0.29
C PHE A 28 -2.47 -2.10 0.06
N MET A 29 -3.71 -1.63 0.16
CA MET A 29 -4.90 -2.49 0.28
C MET A 29 -5.91 -2.33 -0.85
N THR A 30 -5.71 -1.40 -1.78
CA THR A 30 -6.71 -1.09 -2.82
C THR A 30 -6.24 -1.49 -4.21
N ALA A 31 -7.20 -1.90 -5.05
CA ALA A 31 -6.94 -2.23 -6.46
C ALA A 31 -6.51 -1.01 -7.30
N VAL A 32 -6.76 0.21 -6.81
CA VAL A 32 -6.37 1.47 -7.47
C VAL A 32 -4.88 1.72 -7.30
N TRP A 33 -4.37 1.51 -6.08
CA TRP A 33 -2.98 1.75 -5.73
C TRP A 33 -2.20 0.44 -5.84
N LYS A 34 -2.02 -0.01 -7.08
CA LYS A 34 -1.20 -1.17 -7.40
C LYS A 34 0.28 -0.88 -7.10
N ASP A 35 0.99 -1.96 -6.82
CA ASP A 35 2.44 -2.09 -6.86
C ASP A 35 3.17 -1.17 -5.90
N PRO A 36 2.94 -1.33 -4.57
CA PRO A 36 3.60 -0.51 -3.57
C PRO A 36 5.12 -0.55 -3.71
N ALA A 37 5.72 -1.68 -4.07
CA ALA A 37 7.18 -1.78 -4.21
C ALA A 37 7.72 -1.11 -5.48
N ALA A 38 6.90 -0.85 -6.50
CA ALA A 38 7.33 -0.13 -7.71
C ALA A 38 7.32 1.40 -7.56
N ARG A 39 6.70 1.91 -6.49
CA ARG A 39 6.59 3.34 -6.21
C ARG A 39 7.86 3.90 -5.62
N SER A 40 8.05 5.21 -5.72
CA SER A 40 9.05 5.94 -4.96
C SER A 40 8.39 6.69 -3.82
N TYR A 41 8.81 6.40 -2.59
CA TYR A 41 8.22 6.96 -1.38
C TYR A 41 8.90 8.28 -0.99
N PHE A 42 8.11 9.18 -0.41
CA PHE A 42 8.54 10.42 0.24
C PHE A 42 7.64 10.70 1.44
N ALA A 43 7.87 11.81 2.14
CA ALA A 43 7.06 12.17 3.30
C ALA A 43 5.55 12.15 2.97
N ARG A 44 4.81 11.26 3.64
CA ARG A 44 3.34 11.10 3.56
C ARG A 44 2.80 10.77 2.16
N GLY A 45 3.64 10.31 1.25
CA GLY A 45 3.23 10.11 -0.14
C GLY A 45 4.12 9.14 -0.92
N ALA A 46 3.64 8.75 -2.09
CA ALA A 46 4.38 7.93 -3.02
C ALA A 46 3.98 8.23 -4.47
N VAL A 47 4.93 8.06 -5.38
CA VAL A 47 4.75 8.30 -6.82
C VAL A 47 5.30 7.14 -7.65
N SER A 48 4.57 6.76 -8.69
CA SER A 48 5.11 6.02 -9.84
C SER A 48 5.34 6.98 -11.00
N ASP A 49 5.69 6.44 -12.16
CA ASP A 49 5.82 7.23 -13.39
C ASP A 49 4.45 7.69 -13.94
N THR A 50 3.36 7.10 -13.47
CA THR A 50 1.99 7.33 -14.00
C THR A 50 0.99 7.77 -12.94
N SER A 51 1.33 7.76 -11.66
CA SER A 51 0.40 8.11 -10.59
C SER A 51 1.12 8.54 -9.32
N GLY A 52 0.40 9.13 -8.39
CA GLY A 52 0.91 9.32 -7.03
C GLY A 52 -0.12 9.89 -6.09
N TYR A 53 0.18 9.82 -4.80
CA TYR A 53 -0.67 10.35 -3.75
C TYR A 53 0.15 11.08 -2.68
N VAL A 54 -0.53 11.97 -1.97
CA VAL A 54 -0.11 12.55 -0.70
C VAL A 54 -1.29 12.45 0.26
N ILE A 55 -1.04 11.91 1.45
CA ILE A 55 -2.03 11.88 2.53
C ILE A 55 -1.96 13.21 3.26
N LEU A 56 -3.12 13.87 3.36
CA LEU A 56 -3.22 15.14 4.05
C LEU A 56 -3.11 14.96 5.57
N PRO A 57 -2.76 16.04 6.30
CA PRO A 57 -2.83 16.15 7.75
C PRO A 57 -4.07 15.53 8.36
N ARG A 58 -3.95 14.96 9.55
CA ARG A 58 -5.10 14.40 10.29
C ARG A 58 -6.19 15.45 10.52
N SER A 59 -5.79 16.70 10.73
CA SER A 59 -6.67 17.86 10.84
C SER A 59 -7.49 18.15 9.57
N CYS A 60 -7.12 17.58 8.42
CA CYS A 60 -7.81 17.70 7.14
C CYS A 60 -8.80 16.56 6.86
N TRP A 61 -8.71 15.43 7.57
CA TRP A 61 -9.48 14.22 7.23
C TRP A 61 -10.98 14.45 7.27
N ASP A 62 -11.47 15.24 8.22
CA ASP A 62 -12.90 15.54 8.35
C ASP A 62 -13.32 16.84 7.60
N LYS A 63 -12.40 17.47 6.87
CA LYS A 63 -12.62 18.76 6.17
C LYS A 63 -12.52 18.66 4.66
N VAL A 64 -11.68 17.75 4.15
CA VAL A 64 -11.39 17.62 2.73
C VAL A 64 -12.05 16.35 2.21
N GLY A 65 -13.06 16.54 1.37
CA GLY A 65 -13.84 15.47 0.77
C GLY A 65 -13.48 15.16 -0.69
N ASN A 66 -14.20 14.20 -1.26
CA ASN A 66 -14.08 13.83 -2.67
C ASN A 66 -14.89 14.79 -3.56
N ILE A 67 -14.47 14.97 -4.81
CA ILE A 67 -15.27 15.66 -5.82
C ILE A 67 -15.67 14.66 -6.91
N GLN A 68 -16.98 14.49 -7.10
CA GLN A 68 -17.55 13.72 -8.20
C GLN A 68 -18.35 14.66 -9.11
N GLY A 69 -17.73 15.04 -10.24
CA GLY A 69 -18.29 16.05 -11.14
C GLY A 69 -18.40 17.41 -10.45
N SER A 70 -19.61 17.94 -10.31
CA SER A 70 -19.89 19.20 -9.61
C SER A 70 -20.20 19.01 -8.11
N ARG A 71 -20.30 17.78 -7.61
CA ARG A 71 -20.67 17.50 -6.22
C ARG A 71 -19.46 17.31 -5.34
N THR A 72 -19.47 17.98 -4.19
CA THR A 72 -18.56 17.69 -3.09
C THR A 72 -19.19 16.61 -2.22
N ILE A 73 -18.49 15.50 -2.04
CA ILE A 73 -18.86 14.43 -1.14
C ILE A 73 -18.13 14.68 0.17
N ALA A 74 -18.88 14.82 1.25
CA ALA A 74 -18.31 14.98 2.58
C ALA A 74 -17.42 13.78 2.95
N PRO A 75 -16.33 13.98 3.69
CA PRO A 75 -15.51 12.87 4.15
C PRO A 75 -16.30 11.94 5.06
N GLY A 76 -16.07 10.63 4.91
CA GLY A 76 -16.64 9.61 5.79
C GLY A 76 -15.81 9.46 7.07
N PRO A 77 -16.41 8.94 8.17
CA PRO A 77 -15.73 8.75 9.44
C PRO A 77 -14.49 7.84 9.32
N ASP A 78 -14.50 6.92 8.35
CA ASP A 78 -13.47 5.89 8.20
C ASP A 78 -12.43 6.24 7.12
N THR A 79 -12.48 7.47 6.61
CA THR A 79 -11.65 7.90 5.48
C THR A 79 -10.59 8.90 5.89
N VAL A 80 -9.45 8.86 5.18
CA VAL A 80 -8.41 9.89 5.21
C VAL A 80 -8.49 10.76 3.96
N ALA A 81 -8.15 12.03 4.12
CA ALA A 81 -8.12 12.95 3.00
C ALA A 81 -6.80 12.83 2.23
N ILE A 82 -6.89 12.80 0.90
CA ILE A 82 -5.74 12.64 0.02
C ILE A 82 -5.76 13.64 -1.13
N VAL A 83 -4.57 13.91 -1.67
CA VAL A 83 -4.41 14.48 -3.01
C VAL A 83 -3.76 13.42 -3.87
N GLU A 84 -4.37 13.12 -5.00
CA GLU A 84 -3.85 12.15 -5.96
C GLU A 84 -3.65 12.77 -7.34
N ALA A 85 -2.72 12.17 -8.07
CA ALA A 85 -2.44 12.49 -9.46
C ALA A 85 -2.42 11.21 -10.30
N SER A 86 -2.95 11.30 -11.51
CA SER A 86 -2.78 10.32 -12.58
C SER A 86 -2.19 11.00 -13.82
N VAL A 87 -1.41 10.24 -14.58
CA VAL A 87 -0.77 10.67 -15.82
C VAL A 87 -1.18 9.69 -16.90
N GLU A 88 -1.76 10.21 -17.97
CA GLU A 88 -2.21 9.48 -19.15
C GLU A 88 -1.37 9.89 -20.37
N GLY A 89 -1.17 8.96 -21.29
CA GLY A 89 -0.47 9.21 -22.56
C GLY A 89 1.06 9.38 -22.45
N GLY A 90 1.66 9.00 -21.30
CA GLY A 90 3.10 9.02 -21.11
C GLY A 90 3.52 8.81 -19.65
N SER A 91 4.77 9.15 -19.34
CA SER A 91 5.35 9.09 -18.00
C SER A 91 5.72 10.49 -17.49
N ALA A 92 5.59 10.68 -16.18
CA ALA A 92 6.06 11.87 -15.48
C ALA A 92 7.33 11.56 -14.70
N HIS A 93 8.23 12.54 -14.63
CA HIS A 93 9.40 12.44 -13.78
C HIS A 93 8.98 12.42 -12.30
N ARG A 94 9.28 11.31 -11.59
CA ARG A 94 8.79 11.05 -10.22
C ARG A 94 9.03 12.19 -9.23
N ARG A 95 10.22 12.81 -9.24
CA ARG A 95 10.54 13.94 -8.34
C ARG A 95 9.68 15.17 -8.64
N SER A 96 9.40 15.43 -9.92
CA SER A 96 8.57 16.57 -10.33
C SER A 96 7.11 16.32 -9.94
N LEU A 97 6.63 15.09 -10.11
CA LEU A 97 5.29 14.69 -9.67
C LEU A 97 5.13 14.79 -8.15
N ALA A 98 6.11 14.31 -7.37
CA ALA A 98 6.10 14.39 -5.91
C ALA A 98 6.05 15.85 -5.41
N ARG A 99 6.85 16.74 -6.00
CA ARG A 99 6.82 18.19 -5.68
C ARG A 99 5.47 18.81 -6.00
N LEU A 100 4.91 18.51 -7.17
CA LEU A 100 3.60 19.04 -7.59
C LEU A 100 2.47 18.56 -6.67
N LEU A 101 2.45 17.27 -6.33
CA LEU A 101 1.51 16.68 -5.39
C LEU A 101 1.60 17.35 -4.02
N THR A 102 2.82 17.49 -3.48
CA THR A 102 3.05 18.09 -2.17
C THR A 102 2.63 19.55 -2.12
N HIS A 103 3.02 20.33 -3.12
CA HIS A 103 2.60 21.73 -3.23
C HIS A 103 1.07 21.87 -3.38
N THR A 104 0.42 20.93 -4.07
CA THR A 104 -1.04 20.91 -4.19
C THR A 104 -1.69 20.54 -2.87
N ALA A 105 -1.15 19.54 -2.15
CA ALA A 105 -1.58 19.16 -0.82
C ALA A 105 -1.48 20.32 0.18
N GLN A 106 -0.38 21.08 0.17
CA GLN A 106 -0.21 22.29 0.98
C GLN A 106 -1.31 23.33 0.66
N LYS A 107 -1.59 23.58 -0.62
CA LYS A 107 -2.65 24.53 -1.03
C LYS A 107 -4.03 24.08 -0.60
N VAL A 108 -4.34 22.79 -0.74
CA VAL A 108 -5.62 22.20 -0.31
C VAL A 108 -5.76 22.31 1.21
N ALA A 109 -4.73 21.92 1.97
CA ALA A 109 -4.74 22.02 3.42
C ALA A 109 -4.90 23.47 3.91
N LYS A 110 -4.23 24.42 3.24
CA LYS A 110 -4.34 25.85 3.56
C LYS A 110 -5.74 26.39 3.29
N ALA A 111 -6.30 26.05 2.13
CA ALA A 111 -7.66 26.47 1.77
C ALA A 111 -8.72 25.90 2.71
N ALA A 112 -8.51 24.68 3.22
CA ALA A 112 -9.40 24.03 4.19
C ALA A 112 -9.12 24.44 5.65
N GLY A 113 -8.14 25.30 5.92
CA GLY A 113 -7.77 25.71 7.28
C GLY A 113 -7.31 24.53 8.15
N CYS A 114 -6.54 23.61 7.56
CA CYS A 114 -6.01 22.42 8.22
C CYS A 114 -4.52 22.17 7.90
N SER A 115 -3.81 23.18 7.40
CA SER A 115 -2.35 23.11 7.28
C SER A 115 -1.70 22.84 8.62
N ASP A 116 -0.72 21.94 8.60
CA ASP A 116 0.30 21.77 9.63
C ASP A 116 1.68 22.03 9.01
N ASP A 117 2.72 22.15 9.84
CA ASP A 117 4.10 22.29 9.39
C ASP A 117 4.67 20.97 8.81
N GLU A 118 3.90 19.87 8.87
CA GLU A 118 4.35 18.53 8.45
C GLU A 118 4.30 18.32 6.94
N LEU A 119 3.52 19.12 6.20
CA LEU A 119 3.55 19.13 4.73
C LEU A 119 4.71 19.97 4.21
N GLY A 120 5.96 19.53 4.43
CA GLY A 120 7.16 20.12 3.82
C GLY A 120 7.43 19.62 2.41
N GLU A 121 8.27 20.32 1.62
CA GLU A 121 8.72 19.80 0.32
C GLU A 121 9.39 18.42 0.47
N PRO A 122 9.27 17.51 -0.50
CA PRO A 122 9.95 16.21 -0.45
C PRO A 122 11.47 16.40 -0.46
N ALA A 123 12.10 16.29 0.71
CA ALA A 123 13.55 16.42 0.86
C ALA A 123 14.30 15.28 0.15
N ALA A 124 13.75 14.06 0.25
CA ALA A 124 14.27 12.87 -0.39
C ALA A 124 13.14 12.07 -1.05
N LEU A 125 13.50 11.35 -2.09
CA LEU A 125 12.63 10.40 -2.78
C LEU A 125 13.34 9.05 -2.82
N PHE A 126 12.75 8.05 -2.20
CA PHE A 126 13.33 6.71 -2.06
C PHE A 126 12.87 5.85 -3.24
N ALA A 127 13.77 5.67 -4.19
CA ALA A 127 13.51 4.89 -5.40
C ALA A 127 13.44 3.39 -5.08
N PRO A 128 12.61 2.62 -5.79
CA PRO A 128 12.58 1.18 -5.64
C PRO A 128 13.84 0.55 -6.22
N ASP A 129 14.17 -0.63 -5.72
CA ASP A 129 15.21 -1.47 -6.31
C ASP A 129 14.77 -1.97 -7.69
N ALA A 130 15.76 -2.34 -8.50
CA ALA A 130 15.49 -3.05 -9.74
C ALA A 130 14.83 -4.41 -9.43
N PRO A 131 13.85 -4.86 -10.24
CA PRO A 131 13.31 -6.21 -10.11
C PRO A 131 14.42 -7.26 -10.16
N ARG A 132 14.28 -8.31 -9.36
CA ARG A 132 15.21 -9.42 -9.27
C ARG A 132 14.47 -10.75 -9.25
N THR A 133 15.16 -11.84 -9.54
CA THR A 133 14.58 -13.18 -9.41
C THR A 133 14.20 -13.45 -7.96
N ALA A 134 13.00 -13.99 -7.77
CA ALA A 134 12.49 -14.39 -6.46
C ALA A 134 13.37 -15.52 -5.88
N VAL A 135 13.80 -15.37 -4.63
CA VAL A 135 14.66 -16.38 -3.97
C VAL A 135 13.84 -17.24 -3.02
N PRO A 136 13.76 -18.57 -3.24
CA PRO A 136 13.09 -19.46 -2.31
C PRO A 136 13.65 -19.32 -0.88
N HIS A 137 12.77 -19.30 0.12
CA HIS A 137 13.14 -19.13 1.54
C HIS A 137 13.78 -17.81 1.94
N ASN A 138 13.96 -16.86 1.00
CA ASN A 138 14.40 -15.50 1.27
C ASN A 138 13.65 -14.50 0.39
N LEU A 139 12.36 -14.74 0.17
CA LEU A 139 11.53 -13.86 -0.64
C LEU A 139 11.57 -12.45 -0.06
N CYS A 140 11.59 -11.45 -0.95
CA CYS A 140 11.66 -10.04 -0.62
C CYS A 140 12.86 -9.66 0.26
N GLY A 141 13.92 -10.48 0.28
CA GLY A 141 15.06 -10.27 1.19
C GLY A 141 14.76 -10.56 2.66
N LEU A 142 13.57 -11.08 2.99
CA LEU A 142 13.22 -11.48 4.34
C LEU A 142 13.68 -12.92 4.59
N LYS A 143 14.64 -13.07 5.49
CA LYS A 143 15.18 -14.38 5.86
C LYS A 143 14.07 -15.29 6.39
N GLY A 144 13.91 -16.46 5.76
CA GLY A 144 12.91 -17.46 6.14
C GLY A 144 11.51 -17.21 5.57
N PHE A 145 11.30 -16.13 4.80
CA PHE A 145 10.01 -15.89 4.15
C PHE A 145 9.85 -16.77 2.91
N SER A 146 8.72 -17.46 2.82
CA SER A 146 8.33 -18.32 1.69
C SER A 146 6.83 -18.31 1.49
N LEU A 147 6.41 -18.36 0.23
CA LEU A 147 5.02 -18.70 -0.06
C LEU A 147 4.76 -20.17 0.35
N PRO A 148 3.69 -20.45 1.12
CA PRO A 148 3.31 -21.82 1.43
C PRO A 148 3.06 -22.63 0.16
N LYS A 149 3.31 -23.94 0.17
CA LYS A 149 3.07 -24.81 -1.00
C LYS A 149 1.65 -24.69 -1.55
N ALA A 150 0.66 -24.55 -0.67
CA ALA A 150 -0.75 -24.40 -1.07
C ALA A 150 -1.09 -23.03 -1.69
N ALA A 151 -0.17 -22.07 -1.62
CA ALA A 151 -0.26 -20.81 -2.35
C ALA A 151 0.33 -20.92 -3.77
N LEU A 152 1.05 -22.00 -4.08
CA LEU A 152 1.68 -22.19 -5.38
C LEU A 152 0.84 -23.15 -6.22
N VAL A 153 0.73 -22.85 -7.52
CA VAL A 153 0.06 -23.72 -8.50
C VAL A 153 1.06 -23.95 -9.62
N GLU A 154 1.53 -25.19 -9.75
CA GLU A 154 2.56 -25.58 -10.72
C GLU A 154 2.17 -25.12 -12.14
N GLY A 155 3.09 -24.37 -12.79
CA GLY A 155 2.89 -23.83 -14.13
C GLY A 155 1.86 -22.71 -14.27
N VAL A 156 1.23 -22.26 -13.17
CA VAL A 156 0.15 -21.25 -13.20
C VAL A 156 0.43 -20.08 -12.25
N ALA A 157 1.03 -20.34 -11.10
CA ALA A 157 1.39 -19.34 -10.10
C ALA A 157 2.60 -19.82 -9.29
N GLU A 158 3.79 -19.49 -9.78
CA GLU A 158 5.08 -19.79 -9.14
C GLU A 158 5.89 -18.51 -8.95
N PRO A 159 6.72 -18.37 -7.89
CA PRO A 159 7.49 -17.14 -7.70
C PRO A 159 8.46 -16.92 -8.86
N GLY A 160 8.27 -15.84 -9.62
CA GLY A 160 9.15 -15.47 -10.74
C GLY A 160 10.13 -14.39 -10.33
N HIS A 161 9.61 -13.16 -10.20
CA HIS A 161 10.40 -11.98 -9.87
C HIS A 161 9.85 -11.28 -8.63
N GLU A 162 10.71 -10.55 -7.95
CA GLU A 162 10.34 -9.68 -6.85
C GLU A 162 10.93 -8.28 -7.05
N GLN A 163 10.20 -7.28 -6.60
CA GLN A 163 10.65 -5.90 -6.51
C GLN A 163 10.51 -5.42 -5.07
N LEU A 164 11.50 -4.65 -4.62
CA LEU A 164 11.57 -4.15 -3.24
C LEU A 164 11.68 -2.62 -3.24
N ASN A 165 11.05 -1.99 -2.25
CA ASN A 165 11.36 -0.62 -1.87
C ASN A 165 11.52 -0.52 -0.35
N GLU A 166 12.69 -0.07 0.08
CA GLU A 166 13.00 0.23 1.47
C GLU A 166 13.14 1.75 1.69
N ALA A 167 12.06 2.38 2.12
CA ALA A 167 12.03 3.76 2.57
C ALA A 167 12.07 3.83 4.12
N PRO A 168 12.45 4.98 4.73
CA PRO A 168 12.67 5.09 6.18
C PRO A 168 11.53 4.59 7.07
N HIS A 169 10.28 4.74 6.62
CA HIS A 169 9.10 4.31 7.35
C HIS A 169 8.27 3.26 6.62
N THR A 170 8.66 2.86 5.40
CA THR A 170 7.86 1.95 4.57
C THR A 170 8.76 0.97 3.86
N TRP A 171 8.48 -0.30 4.09
CA TRP A 171 9.05 -1.40 3.35
C TRP A 171 7.93 -2.04 2.55
N ALA A 172 8.12 -2.20 1.24
CA ALA A 172 7.14 -2.82 0.36
C ALA A 172 7.86 -3.81 -0.55
N CYS A 173 7.22 -4.95 -0.80
CA CYS A 173 7.67 -5.93 -1.78
C CYS A 173 6.50 -6.41 -2.62
N ASP A 174 6.73 -6.45 -3.93
CA ASP A 174 5.83 -7.04 -4.91
C ASP A 174 6.48 -8.32 -5.44
N VAL A 175 5.77 -9.45 -5.38
CA VAL A 175 6.19 -10.74 -5.93
C VAL A 175 5.31 -11.07 -7.12
N ASP A 176 5.90 -11.06 -8.30
CA ASP A 176 5.29 -11.50 -9.55
C ASP A 176 5.30 -13.03 -9.64
N LEU A 177 4.14 -13.59 -9.98
CA LEU A 177 3.93 -15.02 -10.11
C LEU A 177 3.92 -15.40 -11.59
N ASP A 178 4.85 -16.27 -11.97
CA ASP A 178 4.94 -16.83 -13.31
C ASP A 178 3.75 -17.77 -13.59
N GLY A 179 3.34 -17.84 -14.86
CA GLY A 179 2.27 -18.70 -15.36
C GLY A 179 0.93 -18.00 -15.57
N THR A 180 0.63 -16.94 -14.82
CA THR A 180 -0.59 -16.12 -14.99
C THR A 180 -0.23 -14.65 -15.09
N ASP A 181 -0.60 -14.02 -16.20
CA ASP A 181 -0.31 -12.59 -16.43
C ASP A 181 -0.90 -11.72 -15.31
N ASN A 182 -0.07 -10.82 -14.78
CA ASN A 182 -0.40 -9.90 -13.67
C ASN A 182 -0.78 -10.59 -12.34
N ALA A 183 -0.53 -11.89 -12.18
CA ALA A 183 -0.63 -12.55 -10.88
C ALA A 183 0.49 -12.04 -9.96
N ARG A 184 0.11 -11.42 -8.84
CA ARG A 184 1.04 -10.76 -7.93
C ARG A 184 0.58 -10.85 -6.48
N ILE A 185 1.56 -10.92 -5.58
CA ILE A 185 1.37 -10.71 -4.14
C ILE A 185 2.18 -9.50 -3.72
N SER A 186 1.51 -8.52 -3.11
CA SER A 186 2.13 -7.33 -2.54
C SER A 186 2.12 -7.45 -1.02
N ILE A 187 3.27 -7.28 -0.38
CA ILE A 187 3.40 -7.26 1.08
C ILE A 187 4.09 -5.98 1.53
N THR A 188 3.64 -5.44 2.66
CA THR A 188 4.12 -4.14 3.15
C THR A 188 4.28 -4.16 4.67
N ALA A 189 5.28 -3.44 5.16
CA ALA A 189 5.43 -3.10 6.58
C ALA A 189 5.72 -1.59 6.70
N THR A 190 4.99 -0.87 7.55
CA THR A 190 5.21 0.56 7.77
C THR A 190 5.14 0.98 9.24
N THR A 191 5.98 1.93 9.60
CA THR A 191 5.96 2.67 10.88
C THR A 191 5.40 4.08 10.70
N ASP A 192 4.87 4.43 9.53
CA ASP A 192 4.32 5.76 9.27
C ASP A 192 3.05 5.96 10.10
N ASN A 193 3.11 6.90 11.05
CA ASN A 193 1.99 7.19 11.96
C ASN A 193 0.73 7.67 11.21
N THR A 194 0.87 8.32 10.06
CA THR A 194 -0.27 8.74 9.24
C THR A 194 -1.00 7.51 8.70
N ILE A 195 -0.26 6.51 8.23
CA ILE A 195 -0.84 5.25 7.75
C ILE A 195 -1.41 4.42 8.91
N LEU A 196 -0.70 4.34 10.03
CA LEU A 196 -1.18 3.65 11.22
C LEU A 196 -2.51 4.24 11.72
N ASP A 197 -2.59 5.56 11.84
CA ASP A 197 -3.82 6.25 12.22
C ASP A 197 -4.93 6.05 11.18
N ALA A 198 -4.59 6.04 9.88
CA ALA A 198 -5.54 5.77 8.80
C ALA A 198 -6.12 4.36 8.91
N ALA A 199 -5.26 3.34 9.06
CA ALA A 199 -5.66 1.95 9.23
C ALA A 199 -6.60 1.78 10.43
N LEU A 200 -6.30 2.44 11.56
CA LEU A 200 -7.10 2.36 12.79
C LEU A 200 -8.42 3.15 12.73
N ARG A 201 -8.68 3.93 11.67
CA ARG A 201 -9.98 4.60 11.47
C ARG A 201 -11.03 3.70 10.85
N GLU A 202 -10.67 2.62 10.16
CA GLU A 202 -11.68 1.72 9.60
C GLU A 202 -12.49 1.06 10.73
N GLU A 203 -13.83 1.09 10.65
CA GLU A 203 -14.73 0.36 11.56
C GLU A 203 -14.54 -1.17 11.51
N LYS A 204 -13.69 -1.69 10.62
CA LYS A 204 -13.28 -3.10 10.65
C LYS A 204 -12.59 -3.36 11.99
N GLU A 205 -13.27 -4.08 12.88
CA GLU A 205 -12.75 -4.36 14.22
C GLU A 205 -11.39 -5.06 14.14
N PHE A 206 -10.33 -4.28 14.34
CA PHE A 206 -9.01 -4.79 14.68
C PHE A 206 -9.17 -5.68 15.91
N LYS A 207 -9.19 -6.99 15.71
CA LYS A 207 -9.36 -7.94 16.81
C LYS A 207 -8.04 -8.03 17.55
N LYS A 208 -8.08 -7.82 18.86
CA LYS A 208 -6.90 -7.97 19.71
C LYS A 208 -6.35 -9.39 19.59
N LEU A 209 -5.05 -9.50 19.37
CA LEU A 209 -4.37 -10.78 19.42
C LEU A 209 -4.31 -11.29 20.87
N PRO A 210 -4.45 -12.61 21.11
CA PRO A 210 -4.22 -13.19 22.43
C PRO A 210 -2.83 -12.82 22.94
N GLY A 211 -2.72 -12.38 24.21
CA GLY A 211 -1.41 -12.01 24.80
C GLY A 211 -0.95 -10.57 24.56
N ALA A 212 -1.85 -9.68 24.11
CA ALA A 212 -1.73 -8.22 24.19
C ALA A 212 -0.59 -7.54 23.40
N SER A 213 -0.08 -8.14 22.33
CA SER A 213 1.02 -7.53 21.55
C SER A 213 0.64 -7.20 20.10
N GLY A 214 -0.61 -6.79 19.86
CA GLY A 214 -1.07 -6.30 18.57
C GLY A 214 -2.56 -6.54 18.31
N SER A 215 -3.01 -6.08 17.15
CA SER A 215 -4.36 -6.30 16.64
C SER A 215 -4.31 -6.72 15.17
N VAL A 216 -5.32 -7.44 14.69
CA VAL A 216 -5.39 -7.93 13.30
C VAL A 216 -6.72 -7.61 12.65
N VAL A 217 -6.70 -7.40 11.33
CA VAL A 217 -7.91 -7.34 10.50
C VAL A 217 -7.86 -8.49 9.50
N SER A 218 -8.92 -9.31 9.52
CA SER A 218 -9.11 -10.42 8.58
C SER A 218 -7.90 -11.37 8.54
N THR A 219 -7.39 -11.65 7.34
CA THR A 219 -6.34 -12.64 7.06
C THR A 219 -5.08 -12.00 6.49
N ASN A 220 -5.00 -10.67 6.50
CA ASN A 220 -4.05 -9.94 5.67
C ASN A 220 -3.57 -8.60 6.21
N GLU A 221 -4.01 -8.18 7.39
CA GLU A 221 -3.54 -6.94 8.01
C GLU A 221 -3.27 -7.16 9.50
N ALA A 222 -2.21 -6.53 10.02
CA ALA A 222 -1.87 -6.56 11.42
C ALA A 222 -1.20 -5.25 11.86
N VAL A 223 -1.50 -4.81 13.08
CA VAL A 223 -0.74 -3.77 13.77
C VAL A 223 -0.10 -4.40 15.00
N LEU A 224 1.22 -4.50 15.03
CA LEU A 224 1.95 -5.06 16.16
C LEU A 224 2.58 -3.94 16.99
N GLN A 225 2.60 -4.12 18.30
CA GLN A 225 3.38 -3.28 19.20
C GLN A 225 4.79 -3.87 19.31
N CYS A 226 5.75 -3.23 18.67
CA CYS A 226 7.16 -3.62 18.65
C CYS A 226 7.96 -2.76 19.63
N ALA A 227 9.24 -3.08 19.83
CA ALA A 227 10.12 -2.36 20.76
C ALA A 227 10.25 -0.87 20.42
N GLU A 228 10.29 -0.54 19.13
CA GLU A 228 10.50 0.83 18.62
C GLU A 228 9.19 1.58 18.32
N GLY A 229 8.03 0.95 18.57
CA GLY A 229 6.72 1.53 18.27
C GLY A 229 5.80 0.56 17.58
N LYS A 230 4.69 1.09 17.04
CA LYS A 230 3.72 0.29 16.28
C LYS A 230 4.23 0.09 14.85
N VAL A 231 3.99 -1.10 14.32
CA VAL A 231 4.24 -1.43 12.92
C VAL A 231 2.97 -2.00 12.31
N TYR A 232 2.54 -1.43 11.19
CA TYR A 232 1.46 -1.95 10.37
C TYR A 232 2.04 -2.90 9.33
N PHE A 233 1.42 -4.06 9.16
CA PHE A 233 1.76 -5.09 8.19
C PHE A 233 0.54 -5.36 7.33
N ALA A 234 0.75 -5.50 6.02
CA ALA A 234 -0.30 -5.80 5.05
C ALA A 234 0.16 -6.83 4.03
N ALA A 235 -0.81 -7.61 3.53
CA ALA A 235 -0.71 -8.38 2.32
C ALA A 235 -1.91 -8.10 1.42
N ASN A 236 -1.63 -7.97 0.12
CA ASN A 236 -2.62 -7.82 -0.92
C ASN A 236 -2.32 -8.79 -2.06
N TRP A 237 -3.39 -9.28 -2.69
CA TRP A 237 -3.32 -10.23 -3.80
C TRP A 237 -3.94 -9.56 -5.02
N SER A 238 -3.31 -9.68 -6.19
CA SER A 238 -3.91 -9.19 -7.42
C SER A 238 -5.20 -9.97 -7.73
N THR A 239 -6.15 -9.34 -8.41
CA THR A 239 -7.41 -9.99 -8.80
C THR A 239 -7.17 -11.24 -9.63
N GLU A 240 -6.14 -11.22 -10.47
CA GLU A 240 -5.71 -12.33 -11.31
C GLU A 240 -5.27 -13.53 -10.45
N TYR A 241 -4.45 -13.28 -9.42
CA TYR A 241 -4.02 -14.34 -8.53
C TYR A 241 -5.11 -14.81 -7.56
N GLU A 242 -6.01 -13.92 -7.12
CA GLU A 242 -7.21 -14.32 -6.35
C GLU A 242 -8.06 -15.30 -7.15
N GLY A 243 -8.22 -15.08 -8.47
CA GLY A 243 -8.91 -16.00 -9.37
C GLY A 243 -8.25 -17.39 -9.41
N VAL A 244 -6.92 -17.43 -9.58
CA VAL A 244 -6.14 -18.69 -9.55
C VAL A 244 -6.34 -19.45 -8.23
N LEU A 245 -6.24 -18.76 -7.10
CA LEU A 245 -6.39 -19.38 -5.78
C LEU A 245 -7.81 -19.89 -5.55
N LEU A 246 -8.84 -19.13 -5.94
CA LEU A 246 -10.24 -19.55 -5.82
C LEU A 246 -10.52 -20.82 -6.62
N ASP A 247 -9.97 -20.93 -7.83
CA ASP A 247 -10.12 -22.12 -8.67
C ASP A 247 -9.32 -23.30 -8.14
N HIS A 248 -8.08 -23.07 -7.69
CA HIS A 248 -7.22 -24.12 -7.15
C HIS A 248 -7.74 -24.72 -5.84
N THR A 249 -8.31 -23.88 -4.96
CA THR A 249 -8.80 -24.30 -3.64
C THR A 249 -10.27 -24.68 -3.61
N ARG A 250 -10.97 -24.61 -4.76
CA ARG A 250 -12.40 -24.93 -4.87
C ARG A 250 -12.67 -26.35 -4.39
N ASN A 251 -13.41 -26.49 -3.29
CA ASN A 251 -13.73 -27.76 -2.64
C ASN A 251 -12.50 -28.59 -2.22
N ARG A 252 -11.35 -27.94 -2.00
CA ARG A 252 -10.11 -28.58 -1.55
C ARG A 252 -9.66 -28.01 -0.20
N GLN A 253 -8.76 -28.73 0.45
CA GLN A 253 -8.08 -28.31 1.67
C GLN A 253 -6.59 -28.10 1.36
N PRO A 254 -5.97 -27.00 1.85
CA PRO A 254 -6.59 -25.90 2.60
C PRO A 254 -7.51 -25.02 1.74
N SER A 255 -8.48 -24.37 2.37
CA SER A 255 -9.40 -23.42 1.73
C SER A 255 -8.70 -22.11 1.31
N TYR A 256 -9.35 -21.33 0.44
CA TYR A 256 -8.87 -20.02 -0.02
C TYR A 256 -8.44 -19.10 1.14
N SER A 257 -9.27 -18.96 2.17
CA SER A 257 -8.98 -18.11 3.32
C SER A 257 -7.82 -18.65 4.16
N GLU A 258 -7.69 -19.98 4.29
CA GLU A 258 -6.58 -20.60 5.00
C GLU A 258 -5.25 -20.43 4.27
N VAL A 259 -5.24 -20.51 2.93
CA VAL A 259 -4.05 -20.22 2.11
C VAL A 259 -3.61 -18.78 2.34
N ARG A 260 -4.52 -17.79 2.20
CA ARG A 260 -4.21 -16.37 2.42
C ARG A 260 -3.68 -16.11 3.83
N ARG A 261 -4.38 -16.65 4.85
CA ARG A 261 -3.96 -16.54 6.25
C ARG A 261 -2.58 -17.16 6.48
N ALA A 262 -2.31 -18.32 5.91
CA ALA A 262 -1.00 -18.99 6.05
C ALA A 262 0.12 -18.21 5.37
N THR A 263 -0.14 -17.64 4.19
CA THR A 263 0.81 -16.77 3.48
C THR A 263 1.11 -15.52 4.29
N PHE A 264 0.07 -14.81 4.78
CA PHE A 264 0.26 -13.63 5.62
C PHE A 264 0.95 -13.96 6.94
N GLN A 265 0.62 -15.09 7.57
CA GLN A 265 1.29 -15.55 8.79
C GLN A 265 2.79 -15.77 8.59
N ASN A 266 3.17 -16.39 7.46
CA ASN A 266 4.58 -16.64 7.15
C ASN A 266 5.35 -15.32 6.92
N PHE A 267 4.74 -14.40 6.18
CA PHE A 267 5.25 -13.03 6.04
C PHE A 267 5.41 -12.36 7.40
N LEU A 268 4.36 -12.37 8.23
CA LEU A 268 4.35 -11.71 9.53
C LEU A 268 5.44 -12.26 10.45
N HIS A 269 5.68 -13.58 10.46
CA HIS A 269 6.77 -14.18 11.24
C HIS A 269 8.15 -13.68 10.80
N ALA A 270 8.41 -13.66 9.49
CA ALA A 270 9.70 -13.23 8.94
C ALA A 270 9.92 -11.71 9.13
N ALA A 271 8.90 -10.90 8.86
CA ALA A 271 8.98 -9.44 8.97
C ALA A 271 8.97 -8.95 10.43
N ALA A 272 8.25 -9.63 11.32
CA ALA A 272 8.29 -9.31 12.75
C ALA A 272 9.68 -9.58 13.34
N ALA A 273 10.32 -10.67 12.93
CA ALA A 273 11.67 -11.01 13.38
C ALA A 273 12.71 -9.96 12.94
N SER A 274 12.62 -9.44 11.70
CA SER A 274 13.55 -8.42 11.22
C SER A 274 13.35 -7.05 11.87
N ARG A 275 12.20 -6.81 12.51
CA ARG A 275 11.82 -5.52 13.12
C ARG A 275 11.72 -5.56 14.65
N ASN A 276 12.29 -6.60 15.29
CA ASN A 276 12.21 -6.80 16.75
C ASN A 276 10.78 -6.71 17.30
N CYS A 277 9.82 -7.24 16.53
CA CYS A 277 8.42 -7.32 16.90
C CYS A 277 8.14 -8.67 17.59
N PRO A 278 7.11 -8.73 18.45
CA PRO A 278 6.66 -9.98 19.05
C PRO A 278 6.20 -10.97 17.98
N GLN A 279 6.45 -12.25 18.22
CA GLN A 279 5.90 -13.32 17.41
C GLN A 279 4.43 -13.53 17.76
N VAL A 280 3.57 -13.53 16.75
CA VAL A 280 2.12 -13.66 16.92
C VAL A 280 1.54 -14.74 16.01
N ALA A 281 0.43 -15.32 16.45
CA ALA A 281 -0.36 -16.25 15.66
C ALA A 281 -1.66 -15.58 15.24
N MET A 282 -1.92 -15.57 13.93
CA MET A 282 -3.17 -15.14 13.34
C MET A 282 -4.29 -16.08 13.82
N PRO A 283 -5.43 -15.53 14.28
CA PRO A 283 -6.61 -16.33 14.62
C PRO A 283 -7.04 -17.24 13.46
N ARG A 284 -7.60 -18.40 13.79
CA ARG A 284 -8.19 -19.31 12.80
C ARG A 284 -9.53 -18.79 12.31
#